data_AF-A0A6G3MGB8-F1
#
_entry.id   AF-A0A6G3MGB8-F1
#
_cell.length_a   1.000
_cell.length_b   1.000
_cell.length_c   1.000
_cell.angle_alpha   90.00
_cell.angle_beta   90.00
_cell.angle_gamma   90.00
#
_symmetry.space_group_name_H-M   'P 1'
#
loop_
_entity.id
_entity.type
_entity.pdbx_description
1 polymer ?
#
loop_
_entity_poly.entity_id
_entity_poly.type
_entity_poly.pdbx_seq_one_letter_code
_entity_poly.pdbx_strand_id
1 'polypeptide(L)'
;MEVEFKNSCDSFINSWNDRNLNKCEEELKKIKLLSCMANIDPCNYSPDKIHLFILMRTIYEICLKISFIKRDASSFVRYMKPLKSFYFDLADVLPVSEQFESIFGLNLMHLIASNSINDFHDDLERIPFTMLTNCNFVRVPLTLEQVYASSNS
;
A
#
# COMPACT_ATOMS: atom_id res chain seq x y z
N MET A 1 -4.48 -18.32 -17.16
CA MET A 1 -4.09 -16.93 -16.83
C MET A 1 -4.68 -16.43 -15.52
N GLU A 2 -6.00 -16.20 -15.38
CA GLU A 2 -6.57 -15.70 -14.10
C GLU A 2 -6.41 -16.70 -12.95
N VAL A 3 -6.61 -17.99 -13.22
CA VAL A 3 -6.38 -19.08 -12.25
C VAL A 3 -4.91 -19.18 -11.85
N GLU A 4 -3.98 -19.00 -12.78
CA GLU A 4 -2.54 -19.03 -12.49
C GLU A 4 -2.12 -17.83 -11.65
N PHE A 5 -2.63 -16.64 -11.96
CA PHE A 5 -2.39 -15.45 -11.17
C PHE A 5 -2.90 -15.62 -9.73
N LYS A 6 -4.11 -16.15 -9.56
CA LYS A 6 -4.68 -16.45 -8.25
C LYS A 6 -3.82 -17.46 -7.48
N ASN A 7 -3.43 -18.57 -8.12
CA ASN A 7 -2.59 -19.58 -7.49
C ASN A 7 -1.22 -19.01 -7.07
N SER A 8 -0.61 -18.14 -7.88
CA SER A 8 0.62 -17.45 -7.51
C SER A 8 0.41 -16.50 -6.32
N CYS A 9 -0.71 -15.78 -6.27
CA CYS A 9 -1.05 -14.92 -5.13
C CYS A 9 -1.24 -15.74 -3.85
N ASP A 10 -1.96 -16.85 -3.91
CA ASP A 10 -2.19 -17.74 -2.77
C ASP A 10 -0.87 -18.35 -2.26
N SER A 11 0.00 -18.79 -3.18
CA SER A 11 1.35 -19.27 -2.86
C SER A 11 2.22 -18.20 -2.18
N PHE A 12 2.11 -16.95 -2.64
CA PHE A 12 2.82 -15.82 -2.05
C PHE A 12 2.33 -15.51 -0.63
N ILE A 13 1.01 -15.52 -0.41
CA ILE A 13 0.41 -15.30 0.92
C ILE A 13 0.85 -16.40 1.89
N ASN A 14 0.88 -17.66 1.45
CA ASN A 14 1.39 -18.76 2.26
C ASN A 14 2.88 -18.61 2.58
N SER A 15 3.69 -18.24 1.59
CA SER A 15 5.13 -17.99 1.79
C SER A 15 5.40 -16.84 2.76
N TRP A 16 4.53 -15.83 2.78
CA TRP A 16 4.57 -14.73 3.74
C TRP A 16 4.23 -15.20 5.17
N ASN A 17 3.21 -16.05 5.33
CA ASN A 17 2.88 -16.66 6.62
C ASN A 17 4.04 -17.51 7.17
N ASP A 18 4.75 -18.21 6.28
CA ASP A 18 5.95 -18.99 6.61
C ASP A 18 7.21 -18.13 6.83
N ARG A 19 7.10 -16.80 6.74
CA ARG A 19 8.20 -15.81 6.84
C ARG A 19 9.36 -16.05 5.87
N ASN A 20 9.11 -16.70 4.74
CA ASN A 20 10.16 -17.03 3.79
C ASN A 20 10.36 -15.91 2.75
N LEU A 21 11.18 -14.93 3.11
CA LEU A 21 11.37 -13.71 2.30
C LEU A 21 11.97 -13.96 0.91
N ASN A 22 12.83 -14.97 0.77
CA ASN A 22 13.47 -15.29 -0.51
C ASN A 22 12.47 -15.87 -1.50
N LYS A 23 11.61 -16.79 -1.04
CA LYS A 23 10.51 -17.32 -1.87
C LYS A 23 9.52 -16.23 -2.25
N CYS A 24 9.21 -15.31 -1.33
CA CYS A 24 8.34 -14.17 -1.61
C CYS A 24 8.89 -13.32 -2.77
N GLU A 25 10.20 -13.08 -2.84
CA GLU A 25 10.78 -12.31 -3.94
C GLU A 25 10.68 -13.01 -5.30
N GLU A 26 10.90 -14.33 -5.35
CA GLU A 26 10.76 -15.11 -6.58
C GLU A 26 9.31 -15.15 -7.06
N GLU A 27 8.36 -15.41 -6.16
CA GLU A 27 6.93 -15.40 -6.47
C GLU A 27 6.46 -14.00 -6.87
N LEU A 28 6.98 -12.95 -6.25
CA LEU A 28 6.66 -11.57 -6.62
C LEU A 28 7.11 -11.23 -8.04
N LYS A 29 8.27 -11.73 -8.50
CA LYS A 29 8.71 -11.55 -9.90
C LYS A 29 7.73 -12.20 -10.86
N LYS A 30 7.23 -13.41 -10.53
CA LYS A 30 6.20 -14.10 -11.33
C LYS A 30 4.90 -13.32 -11.35
N ILE A 31 4.41 -12.86 -10.19
CA ILE A 31 3.18 -12.06 -10.09
C ILE A 31 3.27 -10.78 -10.91
N LYS A 32 4.40 -10.06 -10.85
CA LYS A 32 4.62 -8.84 -11.66
C LYS A 32 4.58 -9.12 -13.16
N LEU A 33 5.18 -10.22 -13.60
CA LEU A 33 5.13 -10.65 -14.99
C LEU A 33 3.70 -10.96 -15.43
N LEU A 34 2.98 -11.74 -14.61
CA LEU A 34 1.59 -12.13 -14.88
C LEU A 34 0.64 -10.92 -14.89
N SER A 35 0.82 -9.96 -13.98
CA SER A 35 0.04 -8.71 -13.94
C SER A 35 0.26 -7.87 -15.20
N CYS A 36 1.51 -7.79 -15.67
CA CYS A 36 1.83 -7.12 -16.93
C CYS A 36 1.17 -7.83 -18.13
N MET A 37 1.26 -9.16 -18.19
CA MET A 37 0.62 -9.96 -19.25
C MET A 37 -0.91 -9.86 -19.25
N ALA A 38 -1.51 -9.71 -18.06
CA ALA A 38 -2.95 -9.61 -17.89
C ALA A 38 -3.49 -8.15 -17.96
N ASN A 39 -2.63 -7.15 -18.18
CA ASN A 39 -2.93 -5.71 -18.14
C ASN A 39 -3.69 -5.29 -16.86
N ILE A 40 -3.31 -5.86 -15.72
CA ILE A 40 -3.88 -5.54 -14.41
C ILE A 40 -3.08 -4.36 -13.84
N ASP A 41 -3.54 -3.15 -14.12
CA ASP A 41 -2.98 -1.89 -13.61
C ASP A 41 -4.13 -1.04 -13.04
N PRO A 42 -3.93 -0.27 -11.96
CA PRO A 42 -4.94 0.65 -11.44
C PRO A 42 -5.59 1.55 -12.53
N CYS A 43 -4.85 1.90 -13.59
CA CYS A 43 -5.32 2.73 -14.69
C CYS A 43 -6.21 1.99 -15.71
N ASN A 44 -6.21 0.66 -15.71
CA ASN A 44 -6.95 -0.17 -16.67
C ASN A 44 -7.96 -1.07 -15.93
N TYR A 45 -8.70 -0.46 -15.00
CA TYR A 45 -9.71 -1.15 -14.21
C TYR A 45 -10.80 -1.75 -15.11
N SER A 46 -11.16 -2.99 -14.82
CA SER A 46 -12.27 -3.70 -15.46
C SER A 46 -13.16 -4.32 -14.39
N PRO A 47 -14.48 -4.03 -14.40
CA PRO A 47 -15.41 -4.54 -13.40
C PRO A 47 -15.53 -6.07 -13.43
N ASP A 48 -15.32 -6.69 -14.59
CA ASP A 48 -15.33 -8.15 -14.74
C ASP A 48 -14.19 -8.83 -13.97
N LYS A 49 -13.13 -8.07 -13.62
CA LYS A 49 -11.91 -8.57 -12.99
C LYS A 49 -11.69 -8.05 -11.57
N ILE A 50 -12.72 -7.51 -10.90
CA ILE A 50 -12.62 -6.92 -9.55
C ILE A 50 -11.80 -7.79 -8.58
N HIS A 51 -12.03 -9.10 -8.55
CA HIS A 51 -11.33 -10.01 -7.65
C HIS A 51 -9.80 -10.01 -7.85
N LEU A 52 -9.31 -9.83 -9.08
CA LEU A 52 -7.89 -9.74 -9.37
C LEU A 52 -7.29 -8.43 -8.86
N PHE A 53 -8.03 -7.32 -8.94
CA PHE A 53 -7.62 -6.03 -8.38
C PHE A 53 -7.54 -6.07 -6.86
N ILE A 54 -8.50 -6.74 -6.19
CA ILE A 54 -8.46 -6.95 -4.74
C ILE A 54 -7.22 -7.77 -4.34
N LEU A 55 -6.96 -8.89 -5.04
CA LEU A 55 -5.76 -9.71 -4.80
C LEU A 55 -4.48 -8.90 -5.01
N MET A 56 -4.40 -8.14 -6.10
CA MET A 56 -3.24 -7.31 -6.41
C MET A 56 -2.97 -6.28 -5.32
N ARG A 57 -4.02 -5.62 -4.81
CA ARG A 57 -3.93 -4.73 -3.65
C ARG A 57 -3.33 -5.45 -2.45
N THR A 58 -3.87 -6.61 -2.07
CA THR A 58 -3.34 -7.41 -0.94
C THR A 58 -1.87 -7.79 -1.13
N ILE A 59 -1.46 -8.16 -2.35
CA ILE A 59 -0.05 -8.47 -2.63
C ILE A 59 0.83 -7.23 -2.43
N TYR A 60 0.41 -6.06 -2.93
CA TYR A 60 1.16 -4.83 -2.73
C TYR A 60 1.24 -4.41 -1.26
N GLU A 61 0.17 -4.59 -0.48
CA GLU A 61 0.15 -4.35 0.96
C GLU A 61 1.20 -5.20 1.68
N ILE A 62 1.29 -6.49 1.35
CA ILE A 62 2.31 -7.39 1.91
C ILE A 62 3.72 -6.99 1.44
N CYS A 63 3.90 -6.62 0.16
CA CYS A 63 5.19 -6.16 -0.36
C CYS A 63 5.70 -4.91 0.36
N LEU A 64 4.80 -3.99 0.70
CA LEU A 64 5.11 -2.80 1.48
C LEU A 64 5.55 -3.18 2.91
N LYS A 65 4.87 -4.13 3.55
CA LYS A 65 5.29 -4.68 4.86
C LYS A 65 6.66 -5.36 4.80
N ILE A 66 6.93 -6.15 3.75
CA ILE A 66 8.25 -6.77 3.53
C ILE A 66 9.33 -5.69 3.38
N SER A 67 9.06 -4.64 2.61
CA SER A 67 9.99 -3.53 2.38
C SER A 67 10.31 -2.80 3.69
N PHE A 68 9.30 -2.62 4.53
CA PHE A 68 9.47 -2.07 5.88
C PHE A 68 10.37 -2.95 6.76
N ILE A 69 10.16 -4.27 6.78
CA ILE A 69 11.02 -5.21 7.52
C ILE A 69 12.46 -5.19 7.01
N LYS A 70 12.63 -5.10 5.68
CA LYS A 70 13.95 -5.00 5.04
C LYS A 70 14.60 -3.63 5.19
N ARG A 71 13.90 -2.64 5.78
CA ARG A 71 14.33 -1.24 5.90
C ARG A 71 14.69 -0.62 4.55
N ASP A 72 14.01 -1.05 3.48
CA ASP A 72 14.21 -0.54 2.13
C ASP A 72 13.15 0.53 1.82
N ALA A 73 13.53 1.79 2.04
CA ALA A 73 12.69 2.95 1.77
C ALA A 73 12.35 3.09 0.27
N SER A 74 13.29 2.76 -0.63
CA SER A 74 13.06 2.86 -2.08
C SER A 74 11.96 1.91 -2.53
N SER A 75 12.00 0.67 -2.04
CA SER A 75 10.95 -0.31 -2.30
C SER A 75 9.62 0.09 -1.65
N PHE A 76 9.64 0.66 -0.44
CA PHE A 76 8.44 1.15 0.24
C PHE A 76 7.68 2.17 -0.62
N VAL A 77 8.36 3.24 -1.06
CA VAL A 77 7.75 4.30 -1.90
C VAL A 77 7.24 3.71 -3.22
N ARG A 78 8.01 2.79 -3.81
CA ARG A 78 7.63 2.11 -5.06
C ARG A 78 6.33 1.34 -4.95
N TYR A 79 6.10 0.63 -3.83
CA TYR A 79 4.85 -0.11 -3.62
C TYR A 79 3.72 0.76 -3.10
N MET A 80 4.02 1.86 -2.41
CA MET A 80 3.02 2.82 -1.97
C MET A 80 2.32 3.53 -3.14
N LYS A 81 3.05 3.85 -4.22
CA LYS A 81 2.50 4.53 -5.40
C LYS A 81 1.26 3.84 -6.00
N PRO A 82 1.31 2.55 -6.41
CA PRO A 82 0.12 1.86 -6.91
C PRO A 82 -0.94 1.67 -5.83
N LEU A 83 -0.57 1.47 -4.57
CA LEU A 83 -1.51 1.35 -3.45
C LEU A 83 -2.36 2.61 -3.27
N LYS A 84 -1.76 3.81 -3.40
CA LYS A 84 -2.51 5.07 -3.36
C LYS A 84 -3.62 5.08 -4.44
N SER A 85 -3.33 4.64 -5.66
CA SER A 85 -4.35 4.53 -6.70
C SER A 85 -5.44 3.50 -6.37
N PHE A 86 -5.08 2.35 -5.80
CA PHE A 86 -6.07 1.39 -5.32
C PHE A 86 -6.97 1.92 -4.20
N TYR A 87 -6.46 2.82 -3.36
CA TYR A 87 -7.20 3.37 -2.23
C TYR A 87 -8.02 4.61 -2.55
N PHE A 88 -7.53 5.47 -3.45
CA PHE A 88 -8.18 6.74 -3.77
C PHE A 88 -8.93 6.68 -5.11
N ASP A 89 -8.25 6.23 -6.17
CA ASP A 89 -8.84 6.24 -7.52
C ASP A 89 -9.88 5.11 -7.69
N LEU A 90 -9.74 4.02 -6.94
CA LEU A 90 -10.65 2.86 -6.96
C LEU A 90 -11.50 2.73 -5.68
N ALA A 91 -11.55 3.76 -4.85
CA ALA A 91 -12.28 3.78 -3.58
C ALA A 91 -13.77 3.45 -3.74
N ASP A 92 -14.39 3.94 -4.82
CA ASP A 92 -15.83 3.80 -5.08
C ASP A 92 -16.21 2.38 -5.56
N VAL A 93 -15.23 1.61 -6.03
CA VAL A 93 -15.46 0.32 -6.71
C VAL A 93 -14.89 -0.86 -5.93
N LEU A 94 -13.87 -0.64 -5.11
CA LEU A 94 -13.24 -1.66 -4.28
C LEU A 94 -13.69 -1.53 -2.82
N PRO A 95 -13.90 -2.65 -2.11
CA PRO A 95 -14.20 -2.60 -0.69
C PRO A 95 -13.01 -2.02 0.07
N VAL A 96 -13.28 -1.22 1.12
CA VAL A 96 -12.25 -0.64 1.99
C VAL A 96 -11.39 -1.76 2.58
N SER A 97 -10.06 -1.60 2.50
CA SER A 97 -9.12 -2.55 3.12
C SER A 97 -8.97 -2.23 4.61
N GLU A 98 -9.06 -3.24 5.48
CA GLU A 98 -8.75 -3.08 6.91
C GLU A 98 -7.29 -2.65 7.14
N GLN A 99 -6.40 -2.94 6.19
CA GLN A 99 -4.98 -2.59 6.27
C GLN A 99 -4.71 -1.16 5.84
N PHE A 100 -5.66 -0.51 5.16
CA PHE A 100 -5.50 0.84 4.61
C PHE A 100 -5.01 1.82 5.66
N GLU A 101 -5.71 1.91 6.79
CA GLU A 101 -5.40 2.85 7.85
C GLU A 101 -3.97 2.71 8.39
N SER A 102 -3.56 1.46 8.63
CA SER A 102 -2.22 1.15 9.15
C SER A 102 -1.11 1.48 8.15
N ILE A 103 -1.30 1.12 6.87
CA ILE A 103 -0.34 1.35 5.79
C ILE A 103 -0.24 2.84 5.49
N PHE A 104 -1.37 3.54 5.51
CA PHE A 104 -1.40 4.97 5.26
C PHE A 104 -0.74 5.75 6.39
N GLY A 105 -1.02 5.40 7.66
CA GLY A 105 -0.32 5.98 8.81
C GLY A 105 1.21 5.76 8.74
N LEU A 106 1.66 4.58 8.30
CA LEU A 106 3.07 4.31 8.05
C LEU A 106 3.66 5.20 6.96
N ASN A 107 2.95 5.42 5.86
CA ASN A 107 3.36 6.34 4.81
C ASN A 107 3.47 7.78 5.32
N LEU A 108 2.50 8.26 6.10
CA LEU A 108 2.54 9.58 6.71
C LEU A 108 3.75 9.76 7.63
N MET A 109 4.05 8.76 8.48
CA MET A 109 5.27 8.79 9.31
C MET A 109 6.54 8.79 8.45
N HIS A 110 6.56 8.05 7.34
CA HIS A 110 7.69 8.04 6.41
C HIS A 110 7.93 9.40 5.76
N LEU A 111 6.86 10.13 5.38
CA LEU A 111 6.96 11.46 4.78
C LEU A 111 7.52 12.49 5.76
N ILE A 112 7.04 12.48 7.01
CA ILE A 112 7.60 13.32 8.07
C ILE A 112 9.09 13.01 8.29
N ALA A 113 9.44 11.73 8.41
CA ALA A 113 10.83 11.31 8.61
C ALA A 113 11.75 11.66 7.43
N SER A 114 11.20 11.75 6.22
CA SER A 114 11.93 12.11 4.99
C SER A 114 11.89 13.62 4.71
N ASN A 115 11.41 14.44 5.65
CA ASN A 115 11.26 15.88 5.51
C ASN A 115 10.42 16.31 4.28
N SER A 116 9.46 15.46 3.88
CA SER A 116 8.59 15.66 2.71
C SER A 116 7.22 16.16 3.18
N ILE A 117 7.20 17.33 3.82
CA ILE A 117 6.01 17.89 4.49
C ILE A 117 4.91 18.28 3.49
N ASN A 118 5.28 18.74 2.29
CA ASN A 118 4.29 19.06 1.25
C ASN A 118 3.49 17.81 0.85
N ASP A 119 4.18 16.71 0.53
CA ASP A 119 3.54 15.44 0.19
C ASP A 119 2.68 14.91 1.34
N PHE A 120 3.05 15.19 2.60
CA PHE A 120 2.27 14.83 3.78
C PHE A 120 0.94 15.58 3.83
N HIS A 121 0.94 16.89 3.56
CA HIS A 121 -0.29 17.68 3.51
C HIS A 121 -1.16 17.29 2.31
N ASP A 122 -0.58 17.09 1.13
CA ASP A 122 -1.29 16.60 -0.06
C ASP A 122 -1.97 15.26 0.20
N ASP A 123 -1.26 14.34 0.87
CA ASP A 123 -1.80 13.04 1.26
C ASP A 123 -2.91 13.17 2.32
N LEU A 124 -2.78 14.08 3.29
CA LEU A 124 -3.81 14.33 4.30
C LEU A 124 -5.11 14.88 3.71
N GLU A 125 -5.01 15.80 2.75
CA GLU A 125 -6.19 16.40 2.09
C GLU A 125 -7.00 15.36 1.31
N ARG A 126 -6.37 14.29 0.84
CA ARG A 126 -7.04 13.19 0.13
C ARG A 126 -7.78 12.21 1.03
N ILE A 127 -7.50 12.18 2.34
CA ILE A 127 -8.12 11.23 3.27
C ILE A 127 -9.54 11.70 3.65
N PRO A 128 -10.53 10.79 3.77
CA PRO A 128 -11.82 11.13 4.33
C PRO A 128 -11.71 11.64 5.78
N PHE A 129 -12.48 12.69 6.10
CA PHE A 129 -12.46 13.35 7.41
C PHE A 129 -12.72 12.40 8.59
N THR A 130 -13.51 11.34 8.39
CA THR A 130 -13.80 10.31 9.40
C THR A 130 -12.54 9.60 9.89
N MET A 131 -11.54 9.45 9.04
CA MET A 131 -10.27 8.82 9.39
C MET A 131 -9.37 9.78 10.18
N LEU A 132 -9.46 11.10 9.96
CA LEU A 132 -8.72 12.09 10.78
C LEU A 132 -9.16 12.05 12.25
N THR A 133 -10.45 11.80 12.52
CA THR A 133 -10.98 11.79 13.88
C THR A 133 -10.88 10.43 14.56
N ASN A 134 -11.16 9.34 13.83
CA ASN A 134 -11.35 8.02 14.42
C ASN A 134 -10.11 7.12 14.32
N CYS A 135 -9.17 7.41 13.42
CA CYS A 135 -8.02 6.56 13.18
C CYS A 135 -6.81 7.01 14.01
N ASN A 136 -6.41 6.18 14.97
CA ASN A 136 -5.20 6.42 15.76
C ASN A 136 -3.92 6.43 14.90
N PHE A 137 -3.90 5.72 13.78
CA PHE A 137 -2.72 5.66 12.89
C PHE A 137 -2.43 6.96 12.14
N VAL A 138 -3.43 7.82 11.94
CA VAL A 138 -3.26 9.15 11.32
C VAL A 138 -2.96 10.22 12.37
N ARG A 139 -3.54 10.09 13.57
CA ARG A 139 -3.34 11.03 14.68
C ARG A 139 -1.90 11.08 15.19
N VAL A 140 -1.19 9.95 15.18
CA VAL A 140 0.22 9.88 15.60
C VAL A 140 1.10 10.75 14.69
N PRO A 141 1.13 10.54 13.35
CA PRO A 141 1.83 11.44 12.43
C PRO A 141 1.44 12.91 12.58
N LEU A 142 0.15 13.21 12.72
CA LEU A 142 -0.33 14.59 12.86
C LEU A 142 0.24 15.28 14.11
N THR A 143 0.23 14.59 15.25
CA THR A 143 0.81 15.13 16.50
C THR A 143 2.32 15.33 16.35
N LEU A 144 3.00 14.40 15.67
CA LEU A 144 4.44 14.48 15.44
C LEU A 144 4.81 15.69 14.58
N GLU A 145 4.05 15.93 13.50
CA GLU A 145 4.25 17.11 12.63
C GLU A 145 4.05 18.40 13.42
N GLN A 146 2.98 18.51 14.21
CA GLN A 146 2.70 19.70 15.03
C GLN A 146 3.81 20.00 16.04
N VAL A 147 4.34 18.97 16.70
CA VAL A 147 5.47 19.11 17.63
C VAL A 147 6.72 19.56 16.89
N TYR A 148 6.99 18.96 15.72
CA TYR A 148 8.14 19.32 14.89
C TYR A 148 8.06 20.79 14.42
N ALA A 149 6.91 21.22 13.91
CA ALA A 149 6.67 22.61 13.49
C ALA A 149 6.86 23.61 14.65
N SER A 150 6.32 23.28 15.83
CA SER A 150 6.42 24.12 17.03
C SER A 150 7.86 24.23 17.57
N SER A 151 8.67 23.20 17.39
CA SER A 151 10.08 23.19 17.83
C SER A 151 11.04 23.97 16.91
N ASN A 152 10.64 24.19 15.66
CA ASN A 152 11.40 24.93 14.65
C ASN A 152 10.91 26.39 14.48
N SER A 153 10.00 26.83 15.35
CA SER A 153 9.45 28.20 15.41
C SER A 153 10.10 28.99 16.54
#